data_AF-A0A962XB85-F1
#
_entry.id   AF-A0A962XB85-F1
#
_cell.length_a   1.000
_cell.length_b   1.000
_cell.length_c   1.000
_cell.angle_alpha   90.00
_cell.angle_beta   90.00
_cell.angle_gamma   90.00
#
_symmetry.space_group_name_H-M   'P 1'
#
loop_
_entity.id
_entity.type
_entity.pdbx_description
1 polymer ?
#
loop_
_entity_poly.entity_id
_entity_poly.type
_entity_poly.pdbx_seq_one_letter_code
_entity_poly.pdbx_strand_id
1 'polypeptide(L)'
;MANLPATVHTLLHALATPLTVLMSAGDILHSRTPDSIKQPVQRMHDLSHQFGREVVELRARLGERIDLQSSVKAAVQIRQLAMEWRRYETQMSGLVEAIEQAGVQMPEPLLDKILHQNLPNGLSELQQVLSQLEVIQPEDLALSPNPSSANG
;
A
#
# COMPACT_ATOMS: atom_id res chain seq x y z
N MET A 1 17.76 -8.26 15.57
CA MET A 1 18.33 -7.13 14.80
C MET A 1 17.61 -5.88 15.28
N ALA A 2 18.33 -4.85 15.74
CA ALA A 2 17.70 -3.60 16.15
C ALA A 2 17.23 -2.87 14.88
N ASN A 3 15.92 -2.81 14.64
CA ASN A 3 15.38 -1.95 13.61
C ASN A 3 15.61 -0.51 14.06
N LEU A 4 16.29 0.29 13.23
CA LEU A 4 16.45 1.71 13.48
C LEU A 4 15.06 2.37 13.49
N PRO A 5 14.77 3.28 14.45
CA PRO A 5 13.51 4.00 14.46
C PRO A 5 13.27 4.69 13.11
N ALA A 6 12.11 4.45 12.51
CA ALA A 6 11.73 5.01 11.23
C ALA A 6 10.94 6.30 11.43
N THR A 7 11.08 7.25 10.52
CA THR A 7 10.15 8.40 10.50
C THR A 7 8.79 7.94 9.97
N VAL A 8 7.73 8.65 10.37
CA VAL A 8 6.39 8.43 9.80
C VAL A 8 6.41 8.55 8.27
N HIS A 9 7.22 9.46 7.71
CA HIS A 9 7.42 9.59 6.28
C HIS A 9 7.99 8.32 5.64
N THR A 10 9.00 7.71 6.26
CA THR A 10 9.61 6.46 5.79
C THR A 10 8.60 5.31 5.82
N LEU A 11 7.82 5.20 6.89
CA LEU A 11 6.78 4.19 7.03
C LEU A 11 5.70 4.32 5.95
N LEU A 12 5.21 5.53 5.70
CA LEU A 12 4.25 5.77 4.63
C LEU A 12 4.85 5.60 3.23
N HIS A 13 6.16 5.86 3.07
CA HIS A 13 6.84 5.61 1.81
C HIS A 13 6.93 4.11 1.49
N ALA A 14 6.99 3.24 2.50
CA ALA A 14 7.00 1.79 2.30
C ALA A 14 5.73 1.28 1.59
N LEU A 15 4.60 1.98 1.70
CA LEU A 15 3.37 1.68 0.95
C LEU A 15 3.46 2.06 -0.54
N ALA A 16 4.34 2.98 -0.92
CA ALA A 16 4.37 3.53 -2.27
C ALA A 16 4.78 2.50 -3.32
N THR A 17 5.77 1.66 -3.02
CA THR A 17 6.26 0.63 -3.94
C THR A 17 5.18 -0.40 -4.29
N PRO A 18 4.57 -1.13 -3.33
CA PRO A 18 3.56 -2.12 -3.66
C PRO A 18 2.33 -1.48 -4.33
N LEU A 19 1.89 -0.29 -3.90
CA LEU A 19 0.77 0.39 -4.55
C LEU A 19 1.08 0.79 -5.99
N THR A 20 2.31 1.24 -6.27
CA THR A 20 2.73 1.57 -7.64
C THR A 20 2.71 0.33 -8.54
N VAL A 21 3.14 -0.82 -8.02
CA VAL A 21 3.07 -2.10 -8.75
C VAL A 21 1.62 -2.46 -9.07
N LEU A 22 0.73 -2.39 -8.08
CA LEU A 22 -0.68 -2.73 -8.24
C LEU A 22 -1.41 -1.79 -9.21
N MET A 23 -1.18 -0.48 -9.10
CA MET A 23 -1.75 0.52 -10.01
C MET A 23 -1.24 0.29 -11.45
N SER A 24 0.07 0.14 -11.63
CA SER A 24 0.66 -0.07 -12.95
C SER A 24 0.18 -1.38 -13.59
N ALA A 25 0.04 -2.45 -12.79
CA ALA A 25 -0.51 -3.71 -13.27
C ALA A 25 -1.98 -3.54 -13.69
N GLY A 26 -2.79 -2.85 -12.89
CA GLY A 26 -4.16 -2.49 -13.23
C GLY A 26 -4.25 -1.70 -14.54
N ASP A 27 -3.44 -0.65 -14.70
CA ASP A 27 -3.41 0.22 -15.88
C ASP A 27 -3.07 -0.58 -17.16
N ILE A 28 -2.09 -1.48 -17.08
CA ILE A 28 -1.65 -2.29 -18.22
C ILE A 28 -2.71 -3.34 -18.59
N LEU A 29 -3.34 -3.96 -17.59
CA LEU A 29 -4.28 -5.06 -17.81
C LEU A 29 -5.69 -4.59 -18.17
N HIS A 30 -6.14 -3.43 -17.69
CA HIS A 30 -7.54 -2.98 -17.77
C HIS A 30 -8.15 -3.02 -19.18
N SER A 31 -7.35 -2.79 -20.22
CA SER A 31 -7.81 -2.80 -21.62
C SER A 31 -7.42 -4.05 -22.42
N ARG A 32 -6.68 -4.98 -21.80
CA ARG A 32 -6.02 -6.09 -22.51
C ARG A 32 -6.41 -7.48 -22.01
N THR A 33 -7.26 -7.57 -21.01
CA THR A 33 -7.68 -8.84 -20.41
C THR A 33 -8.95 -9.41 -21.05
N PRO A 34 -9.10 -10.74 -21.11
CA PRO A 34 -10.32 -11.38 -21.60
C PRO A 34 -11.52 -11.11 -20.68
N ASP A 35 -12.73 -11.25 -21.24
CA ASP A 35 -13.98 -10.93 -20.54
C ASP A 35 -14.18 -11.72 -19.24
N SER A 36 -13.61 -12.93 -19.14
CA SER A 36 -13.69 -13.79 -17.95
C SER A 36 -13.08 -13.16 -16.68
N ILE A 37 -12.07 -12.30 -16.83
CA ILE A 37 -11.39 -11.61 -15.71
C ILE A 37 -11.45 -10.09 -15.81
N LYS A 38 -12.16 -9.55 -16.79
CA LYS A 38 -12.25 -8.11 -17.03
C LYS A 38 -12.79 -7.34 -15.82
N GLN A 39 -13.87 -7.85 -15.21
CA GLN A 39 -14.46 -7.22 -14.04
C GLN A 39 -13.53 -7.21 -12.81
N PRO A 40 -12.91 -8.34 -12.40
CA PRO A 40 -12.00 -8.30 -11.26
C PRO A 40 -10.76 -7.44 -11.51
N VAL A 41 -10.20 -7.46 -12.72
CA VAL A 41 -9.07 -6.59 -13.10
C VAL A 41 -9.47 -5.10 -13.03
N GLN A 42 -10.65 -4.73 -13.51
CA GLN A 42 -11.12 -3.35 -13.43
C GLN A 42 -11.35 -2.91 -11.98
N ARG A 43 -11.93 -3.77 -11.13
CA ARG A 43 -12.07 -3.45 -9.70
C ARG A 43 -10.72 -3.33 -8.99
N MET A 44 -9.74 -4.15 -9.38
CA MET A 44 -8.38 -4.10 -8.84
C MET A 44 -7.70 -2.78 -9.20
N HIS A 45 -7.84 -2.34 -10.45
CA HIS A 45 -7.43 -1.02 -10.89
C HIS A 45 -8.09 0.08 -10.04
N ASP A 46 -9.41 0.07 -9.89
CA ASP A 46 -10.13 1.14 -9.18
C ASP A 46 -9.74 1.22 -7.69
N LEU A 47 -9.61 0.07 -7.01
CA LEU A 47 -9.24 -0.01 -5.59
C LEU A 47 -7.78 0.43 -5.36
N SER A 48 -6.85 -0.03 -6.21
CA SER A 48 -5.43 0.35 -6.07
C SER A 48 -5.23 1.85 -6.29
N HIS A 49 -5.93 2.45 -7.25
CA HIS A 49 -5.92 3.91 -7.47
C HIS A 49 -6.59 4.67 -6.33
N GLN A 50 -7.72 4.19 -5.80
CA GLN A 50 -8.38 4.79 -4.65
C GLN A 50 -7.47 4.80 -3.42
N PHE A 51 -6.85 3.66 -3.12
CA PHE A 51 -5.93 3.56 -2.00
C PHE A 51 -4.68 4.42 -2.22
N GLY A 52 -4.11 4.41 -3.42
CA GLY A 52 -2.99 5.28 -3.79
C GLY A 52 -3.29 6.76 -3.54
N ARG A 53 -4.50 7.25 -3.90
CA ARG A 53 -4.92 8.62 -3.62
C ARG A 53 -4.99 8.93 -2.13
N GLU A 54 -5.58 8.05 -1.32
CA GLU A 54 -5.65 8.25 0.14
C GLU A 54 -4.26 8.37 0.78
N VAL A 55 -3.29 7.55 0.34
CA VAL A 55 -1.91 7.61 0.85
C VAL A 55 -1.23 8.91 0.43
N VAL A 56 -1.43 9.36 -0.82
CA VAL A 56 -0.90 10.65 -1.30
C VAL A 56 -1.49 11.83 -0.53
N GLU A 57 -2.81 11.83 -0.31
CA GLU A 57 -3.50 12.86 0.48
C GLU A 57 -3.02 12.89 1.94
N LEU A 58 -2.85 11.71 2.55
CA LEU A 58 -2.28 11.60 3.89
C LEU A 58 -0.87 12.20 3.96
N ARG A 59 0.00 11.90 2.99
CA ARG A 59 1.36 12.45 2.94
C ARG A 59 1.35 13.97 2.79
N ALA A 60 0.44 14.51 1.97
CA ALA A 60 0.31 15.96 1.77
C ALA A 60 -0.16 16.69 3.04
N ARG A 61 -0.92 16.02 3.92
CA ARG A 61 -1.49 16.58 5.16
C ARG A 61 -0.99 15.86 6.40
N LEU A 62 0.26 15.39 6.37
CA LEU A 62 0.76 14.46 7.38
C LEU A 62 0.71 15.04 8.79
N GLY A 63 1.15 16.29 8.96
CA GLY A 63 1.14 16.98 10.26
C GLY A 63 -0.25 17.34 10.78
N GLU A 64 -1.28 17.30 9.94
CA GLU A 64 -2.69 17.50 10.34
C GLU A 64 -3.35 16.19 10.77
N ARG A 65 -2.90 15.06 10.19
CA ARG A 65 -3.52 13.74 10.35
C ARG A 65 -2.81 12.87 11.38
N ILE A 66 -1.50 13.07 11.56
CA ILE A 66 -0.65 12.31 12.48
C ILE A 66 0.09 13.29 13.40
N ASP A 67 0.05 13.05 14.71
CA ASP A 67 0.77 13.84 15.70
C ASP A 67 2.27 13.53 15.62
N LEU A 68 3.01 14.33 14.87
CA LEU A 68 4.45 14.16 14.67
C LEU A 68 5.31 14.55 15.89
N GLN A 69 4.69 15.05 16.96
CA GLN A 69 5.38 15.47 18.19
C GLN A 69 5.30 14.39 19.28
N SER A 70 4.36 13.46 19.18
CA SER A 70 4.18 12.36 20.14
C SER A 70 4.21 11.01 19.44
N SER A 71 5.28 10.24 19.67
CA SER A 71 5.45 8.90 19.10
C SER A 71 4.32 7.97 19.54
N VAL A 72 3.84 8.12 20.77
CA VAL A 72 2.70 7.35 21.31
C VAL A 72 1.44 7.61 20.49
N LYS A 73 1.08 8.87 20.25
CA LYS A 73 -0.10 9.21 19.46
C LYS A 73 0.07 8.85 17.99
N ALA A 74 1.24 9.12 17.40
CA ALA A 74 1.56 8.75 16.03
C ALA A 74 1.39 7.25 15.81
N ALA A 75 1.94 6.41 16.68
CA ALA A 75 1.80 4.96 16.58
C ALA A 75 0.33 4.53 16.64
N VAL A 76 -0.48 5.10 17.55
CA VAL A 76 -1.92 4.81 17.61
C VAL A 76 -2.63 5.18 16.30
N GLN A 77 -2.36 6.37 15.76
CA GLN A 77 -2.98 6.84 14.52
C GLN A 77 -2.55 6.01 13.30
N ILE A 78 -1.27 5.64 13.21
CA ILE A 78 -0.77 4.76 12.15
C ILE A 78 -1.45 3.39 12.21
N ARG A 79 -1.58 2.80 13.41
CA ARG A 79 -2.29 1.52 13.58
C ARG A 79 -3.76 1.62 13.15
N GLN A 80 -4.44 2.70 13.51
CA GLN A 80 -5.82 2.97 13.07
C GLN A 80 -5.92 3.05 11.55
N LEU A 81 -5.05 3.82 10.90
CA LEU A 81 -5.00 3.90 9.44
C LEU A 81 -4.71 2.55 8.78
N ALA A 82 -3.77 1.77 9.34
CA ALA A 82 -3.46 0.45 8.82
C ALA A 82 -4.66 -0.51 8.90
N MET A 83 -5.39 -0.49 10.02
CA MET A 83 -6.64 -1.24 10.17
C MET A 83 -7.72 -0.79 9.16
N GLU A 84 -7.86 0.51 8.91
CA GLU A 84 -8.77 1.03 7.89
C GLU A 84 -8.37 0.59 6.48
N TRP A 85 -7.07 0.64 6.16
CA TRP A 85 -6.55 0.21 4.85
C TRP A 85 -6.61 -1.29 4.63
N ARG A 86 -6.76 -2.09 5.69
CA ARG A 86 -6.92 -3.53 5.56
C ARG A 86 -8.13 -3.92 4.70
N ARG A 87 -9.16 -3.08 4.68
CA ARG A 87 -10.31 -3.26 3.79
C ARG A 87 -9.91 -3.28 2.31
N TYR A 88 -8.91 -2.50 1.91
CA TYR A 88 -8.42 -2.46 0.52
C TYR A 88 -7.65 -3.73 0.21
N GLU A 89 -6.72 -4.10 1.08
CA GLU A 89 -5.93 -5.34 0.91
C GLU A 89 -6.83 -6.57 0.83
N THR A 90 -7.81 -6.72 1.73
CA THR A 90 -8.72 -7.87 1.72
C THR A 90 -9.57 -7.93 0.45
N GLN A 91 -10.08 -6.78 -0.02
CA GLN A 91 -10.84 -6.72 -1.28
C GLN A 91 -9.95 -7.06 -2.47
N MET A 92 -8.75 -6.49 -2.54
CA MET A 92 -7.79 -6.77 -3.62
C MET A 92 -7.35 -8.24 -3.63
N SER A 93 -7.16 -8.84 -2.45
CA SER A 93 -6.83 -10.25 -2.31
C SER A 93 -7.91 -11.17 -2.88
N GLY A 94 -9.18 -10.92 -2.55
CA GLY A 94 -10.29 -11.67 -3.16
C GLY A 94 -10.39 -11.51 -4.68
N LEU A 95 -9.97 -10.37 -5.23
CA LEU A 95 -9.94 -10.16 -6.68
C LEU A 95 -8.79 -10.91 -7.36
N VAL A 96 -7.60 -10.91 -6.75
CA VAL A 96 -6.44 -11.67 -7.24
C VAL A 96 -6.74 -13.17 -7.21
N GLU A 97 -7.33 -13.67 -6.12
CA GLU A 97 -7.75 -15.08 -6.04
C GLU A 97 -8.76 -15.43 -7.15
N ALA A 98 -9.75 -14.57 -7.41
CA ALA A 98 -10.71 -14.78 -8.49
C ALA A 98 -10.06 -14.80 -9.89
N ILE A 99 -9.01 -13.98 -10.10
CA ILE A 99 -8.22 -13.97 -11.34
C ILE A 99 -7.43 -15.27 -11.49
N GLU A 100 -6.75 -15.73 -10.43
CA GLU A 100 -5.98 -16.97 -10.43
C GLU A 100 -6.88 -18.19 -10.67
N GLN A 101 -8.03 -18.25 -10.00
CA GLN A 101 -9.01 -19.33 -10.15
C GLN A 101 -9.61 -19.39 -11.57
N ALA A 102 -9.65 -18.27 -12.29
CA ALA A 102 -10.11 -18.24 -13.68
C ALA A 102 -9.14 -18.95 -14.64
N GLY A 103 -7.89 -19.24 -14.22
CA GLY A 103 -6.93 -20.02 -15.00
C GLY A 103 -6.57 -19.40 -16.35
N VAL A 104 -6.66 -18.08 -16.46
CA VAL A 104 -6.42 -17.35 -17.71
C VAL A 104 -4.92 -17.35 -18.03
N GLN A 105 -4.56 -17.77 -19.23
CA GLN A 105 -3.23 -17.54 -19.79
C GLN A 105 -3.30 -16.40 -20.80
N MET A 106 -2.43 -15.42 -20.64
CA MET A 106 -2.35 -14.30 -21.57
C MET A 106 -1.47 -14.69 -22.76
N PRO A 107 -1.88 -14.37 -24.01
CA PRO A 107 -1.08 -14.69 -25.19
C PRO A 107 0.23 -13.88 -25.24
N GLU A 108 0.25 -12.69 -24.63
CA GLU A 108 1.43 -11.85 -24.52
C GLU A 108 2.19 -12.20 -23.22
N PRO A 109 3.47 -12.66 -23.29
CA PRO A 109 4.21 -13.10 -22.11
C PRO A 109 4.39 -12.03 -21.03
N LEU A 110 4.46 -10.75 -21.43
CA LEU A 110 4.55 -9.64 -20.47
C LEU A 110 3.25 -9.45 -19.70
N LEU A 111 2.10 -9.56 -20.36
CA LEU A 111 0.80 -9.48 -19.68
C LEU A 111 0.58 -10.68 -18.77
N ASP A 112 1.01 -11.87 -19.21
CA ASP A 112 0.94 -13.09 -18.41
C ASP A 112 1.78 -12.96 -17.13
N LYS A 113 3.01 -12.43 -17.26
CA LYS A 113 3.89 -12.12 -16.13
C LYS A 113 3.26 -11.09 -15.19
N ILE A 114 2.63 -10.05 -15.71
CA ILE A 114 1.97 -9.04 -14.87
C ILE A 114 0.82 -9.68 -14.09
N LEU A 115 0.02 -10.50 -14.76
CA LEU A 115 -1.15 -11.17 -14.18
C LEU A 115 -0.78 -12.17 -13.08
N HIS A 116 0.21 -13.02 -13.34
CA HIS A 116 0.54 -14.17 -12.48
C HIS A 116 1.74 -13.96 -11.56
N GLN A 117 2.49 -12.87 -11.71
CA GLN A 117 3.65 -12.58 -10.86
C GLN A 117 3.55 -11.20 -10.23
N ASN A 118 3.43 -10.15 -11.03
CA ASN A 118 3.51 -8.79 -10.49
C ASN A 118 2.31 -8.45 -9.59
N LEU A 119 1.09 -8.83 -9.99
CA LEU A 119 -0.11 -8.62 -9.17
C LEU A 119 -0.04 -9.36 -7.82
N PRO A 120 0.17 -10.68 -7.77
CA PRO A 120 0.31 -11.40 -6.50
C PRO A 120 1.47 -10.89 -5.64
N ASN A 121 2.62 -10.58 -6.24
CA ASN A 121 3.78 -10.08 -5.50
C ASN A 121 3.52 -8.69 -4.91
N GLY A 122 2.95 -7.77 -5.69
CA GLY A 122 2.60 -6.43 -5.20
C GLY A 122 1.57 -6.47 -4.06
N LEU A 123 0.61 -7.40 -4.11
CA LEU A 123 -0.35 -7.62 -3.04
C LEU A 123 0.31 -8.21 -1.78
N SER A 124 1.20 -9.20 -1.94
CA SER A 124 1.96 -9.79 -0.83
C SER A 124 2.83 -8.76 -0.12
N GLU A 125 3.54 -7.92 -0.88
CA GLU A 125 4.32 -6.80 -0.33
C GLU A 125 3.43 -5.80 0.40
N LEU A 126 2.25 -5.46 -0.16
CA LEU A 126 1.30 -4.59 0.51
C LEU A 126 0.84 -5.17 1.85
N GLN A 127 0.48 -6.45 1.87
CA GLN A 127 0.05 -7.16 3.08
C GLN A 127 1.14 -7.15 4.16
N GLN A 128 2.40 -7.33 3.76
CA GLN A 128 3.54 -7.26 4.69
C GLN A 128 3.69 -5.87 5.29
N VAL A 129 3.65 -4.82 4.45
CA VAL A 129 3.76 -3.43 4.93
C VAL A 129 2.60 -3.10 5.88
N LEU A 130 1.36 -3.42 5.52
CA LEU A 130 0.20 -3.17 6.39
C LEU A 130 0.31 -3.91 7.72
N SER A 131 0.72 -5.18 7.69
CA SER A 131 0.90 -5.97 8.92
C SER A 131 1.98 -5.38 9.84
N GLN A 132 3.04 -4.78 9.28
CA GLN A 132 4.05 -4.05 10.06
C GLN A 132 3.47 -2.76 10.68
N LEU A 133 2.69 -2.00 9.91
CA LEU A 133 2.06 -0.76 10.40
C LEU A 133 1.01 -1.02 11.49
N GLU A 134 0.28 -2.14 11.42
CA GLU A 134 -0.71 -2.56 12.43
C GLU A 134 -0.09 -2.83 13.81
N VAL A 135 1.18 -3.24 13.86
CA VAL A 135 1.88 -3.60 15.10
C VAL A 135 2.94 -2.59 15.53
N ILE A 136 3.06 -1.47 14.81
CA ILE A 136 4.06 -0.43 15.09
C ILE A 136 3.96 0.05 16.54
N GLN A 137 5.10 0.20 17.20
CA GLN A 137 5.20 0.70 18.56
C GLN A 137 5.79 2.12 18.59
N PRO A 138 5.58 2.88 19.68
CA PRO A 138 6.15 4.22 19.81
C PRO A 138 7.68 4.25 19.68
N GLU A 139 8.38 3.18 20.09
CA GLU A 139 9.84 3.07 20.03
C GLU A 139 10.36 2.87 18.61
N ASP A 140 9.51 2.39 17.71
CA ASP A 140 9.84 2.23 16.29
C ASP A 140 9.81 3.57 15.54
N LEU A 141 9.37 4.66 16.19
CA LEU A 141 9.18 5.97 15.58
C LEU A 141 10.28 6.97 15.99
N ALA A 142 10.99 7.47 14.98
CA ALA A 142 11.82 8.66 15.14
C ALA A 142 10.92 9.91 15.07
N LEU A 143 10.87 10.68 16.17
CA LEU A 143 10.26 12.01 16.16
C LEU A 143 11.02 12.91 15.18
N SER A 144 10.29 13.65 14.36
CA SER A 144 10.92 14.61 13.45
C SER A 144 11.56 15.73 14.28
N PRO A 145 12.83 16.10 14.02
CA PRO A 145 13.47 17.17 14.77
C PRO A 145 12.71 18.48 14.55
N ASN A 146 12.43 19.19 15.64
CA ASN A 146 11.80 20.49 15.61
C ASN A 146 12.74 21.46 14.85
N PRO A 147 12.30 22.12 13.76
CA PRO A 147 13.17 23.04 13.00
C PRO A 147 13.58 24.30 13.80
N SER A 148 13.10 24.45 15.03
CA SER A 148 13.31 25.65 15.86
C SER A 148 14.55 25.62 16.76
N SER A 149 15.38 24.57 16.72
CA SER A 149 16.57 24.46 17.60
C SER A 149 17.92 24.74 16.91
N ALA A 150 17.93 25.28 15.69
CA ALA A 150 19.17 25.54 14.93
C ALA A 150 19.75 26.96 15.07
N ASN A 151 19.17 27.83 15.91
CA ASN A 151 19.72 29.15 16.20
C ASN A 151 19.77 29.36 17.72
N GLY A 152 20.86 28.93 18.35
CA GLY A 152 21.24 29.24 19.73
C GLY A 152 22.73 29.49 19.80
#